data_AF-A0A9X9ACU8-F1
#
_entry.id   AF-A0A9X9ACU8-F1
#
_cell.length_a   1.000
_cell.length_b   1.000
_cell.length_c   1.000
_cell.angle_alpha   90.00
_cell.angle_beta   90.00
_cell.angle_gamma   90.00
#
_symmetry.space_group_name_H-M   'P 1'
#
loop_
_entity.id
_entity.type
_entity.pdbx_description
1 polymer ?
#
loop_
_entity_poly.entity_id
_entity_poly.type
_entity_poly.pdbx_seq_one_letter_code
_entity_poly.pdbx_strand_id
1 'polypeptide(L)' 'MDFTIELLILLFLVAVLAGWIDTIAGGGGMITIPIMLLVGMSPSVAIATNKLQGSSGTLMATVFFIKKKEINL' A
#
# COMPACT_ATOMS: atom_id res chain seq x y z
N MET A 1 -4.59 8.67 19.32
CA MET A 1 -5.01 8.84 17.91
C MET A 1 -6.40 8.27 17.83
N ASP A 2 -7.41 9.13 17.80
CA ASP A 2 -8.78 8.70 17.59
C ASP A 2 -9.04 8.73 16.09
N PHE A 3 -8.98 7.56 15.46
CA PHE A 3 -9.29 7.43 14.04
C PHE A 3 -10.81 7.44 13.88
N THR A 4 -11.36 8.52 13.31
CA THR A 4 -12.77 8.53 12.94
C THR A 4 -13.01 7.66 11.71
N ILE A 5 -14.25 7.20 11.54
CA ILE A 5 -14.64 6.38 10.39
C ILE A 5 -14.45 7.15 9.08
N GLU A 6 -14.70 8.47 9.06
CA GLU A 6 -14.46 9.27 7.85
C GLU A 6 -12.98 9.29 7.47
N LEU A 7 -12.09 9.44 8.46
CA LEU A 7 -10.65 9.44 8.24
C LEU A 7 -10.17 8.10 7.69
N LEU A 8 -10.71 6.98 8.20
CA LEU A 8 -10.35 5.64 7.71
C LEU A 8 -10.79 5.42 6.26
N ILE A 9 -11.99 5.88 5.90
CA ILE A 9 -12.49 5.82 4.51
C ILE A 9 -11.60 6.66 3.59
N LEU A 10 -11.22 7.87 4.02
CA LEU A 10 -10.34 8.74 3.25
C LEU A 10 -8.96 8.09 3.04
N LEU A 11 -8.36 7.56 4.11
CA LEU A 11 -7.06 6.87 4.05
C LEU A 11 -7.13 5.64 3.13
N PHE A 12 -8.23 4.90 3.16
CA PHE A 12 -8.44 3.76 2.27
C PHE A 12 -8.48 4.20 0.80
N LEU A 13 -9.26 5.23 0.46
CA LEU A 13 -9.32 5.76 -0.91
C LEU A 13 -7.97 6.25 -1.40
N VAL A 14 -7.24 6.97 -0.55
CA VAL A 14 -5.86 7.40 -0.83
C VAL A 14 -4.95 6.20 -1.08
N ALA A 15 -5.03 5.17 -0.24
CA ALA A 15 -4.20 3.98 -0.36
C ALA A 15 -4.48 3.21 -1.67
N VAL A 16 -5.74 3.14 -2.10
CA VAL A 16 -6.14 2.54 -3.38
C VAL A 16 -5.58 3.36 -4.55
N LEU A 17 -5.75 4.68 -4.54
CA LEU A 17 -5.21 5.56 -5.59
C LEU A 17 -3.69 5.50 -5.66
N ALA A 18 -3.02 5.54 -4.52
CA ALA A 18 -1.57 5.43 -4.44
C ALA A 18 -1.07 4.08 -4.94
N GLY A 19 -1.78 2.98 -4.62
CA GLY A 19 -1.47 1.65 -5.14
C GLY A 19 -1.68 1.53 -6.65
N TRP A 20 -2.70 2.20 -7.20
CA TRP A 20 -2.90 2.27 -8.65
C TRP A 20 -1.81 3.09 -9.36
N ILE A 21 -1.36 4.18 -8.76
CA ILE A 21 -0.23 4.96 -9.28
C ILE A 21 1.07 4.16 -9.18
N ASP A 22 1.26 3.41 -8.08
CA ASP A 22 2.43 2.54 -7.86
C ASP A 22 2.59 1.50 -8.97
N THR A 23 1.48 0.91 -9.44
CA THR A 23 1.53 -0.07 -10.52
C THR A 23 1.85 0.53 -11.89
N ILE A 24 1.61 1.83 -12.10
CA ILE A 24 1.89 2.54 -13.37
C ILE A 24 3.31 3.13 -13.39
N ALA A 25 3.65 3.92 -12.36
CA ALA A 25 4.87 4.73 -12.33
C ALA A 25 5.95 4.16 -11.41
N GLY A 26 5.58 3.27 -10.49
CA GLY A 26 6.41 2.89 -9.35
C GLY A 26 6.51 4.01 -8.31
N GLY A 27 6.51 3.65 -7.03
CA GLY A 27 6.78 4.58 -5.92
C GLY A 27 5.56 5.12 -5.18
N GLY A 28 4.44 4.40 -5.12
CA GLY A 28 3.25 4.76 -4.32
C GLY A 28 3.53 4.90 -2.82
N GLY A 29 4.67 4.42 -2.33
CA GLY A 29 5.21 4.75 -1.01
C GLY A 29 5.49 6.22 -0.80
N MET A 30 5.85 6.96 -1.85
CA MET A 30 6.04 8.41 -1.79
C MET A 30 4.73 9.17 -1.57
N ILE A 31 3.58 8.54 -1.84
CA ILE A 31 2.25 9.13 -1.59
C ILE A 31 1.73 8.69 -0.22
N THR A 32 1.80 7.38 0.07
CA THR A 32 1.21 6.81 1.29
C THR A 32 1.97 7.19 2.57
N ILE A 33 3.30 7.26 2.54
CA ILE A 33 4.08 7.62 3.74
C ILE A 33 3.82 9.07 4.19
N PRO A 34 3.91 10.10 3.33
CA PRO A 34 3.62 11.47 3.76
C PRO A 34 2.20 11.62 4.28
N ILE A 35 1.21 10.97 3.66
CA ILE A 35 -0.18 11.06 4.12
C ILE A 35 -0.36 10.39 5.48
N MET A 36 0.26 9.22 5.72
CA MET A 36 0.25 8.58 7.03
C MET A 36 0.91 9.46 8.11
N LEU A 37 2.02 10.12 7.78
CA LEU A 37 2.67 11.07 8.68
C LEU A 37 1.80 12.29 8.96
N LEU A 38 1.12 12.83 7.93
CA LEU A 38 0.22 13.99 8.06
C LEU A 38 -0.99 13.71 8.96
N VAL A 39 -1.51 12.48 8.96
CA VAL A 39 -2.59 12.07 9.88
C VAL A 39 -2.09 11.70 11.29
N GLY A 40 -0.79 11.91 11.57
CA GLY A 40 -0.21 11.78 12.90
C GLY A 40 0.30 10.37 13.24
N MET A 41 0.43 9.46 12.26
CA MET A 41 1.08 8.17 12.52
C MET A 41 2.57 8.35 12.80
N SER A 42 3.11 7.54 13.71
CA SER A 42 4.55 7.55 13.94
C SER A 42 5.30 7.05 12.69
N PRO A 43 6.53 7.54 12.44
CA PRO A 43 7.30 7.15 11.25
C PRO A 43 7.55 5.65 11.12
N SER A 44 7.73 4.96 12.24
CA SER A 44 7.91 3.50 12.26
C SER A 44 6.66 2.76 11.76
N VAL A 45 5.47 3.19 12.17
CA VAL A 45 4.21 2.57 11.73
C VAL A 45 3.91 2.94 10.28
N ALA A 46 4.16 4.18 9.85
CA ALA A 46 3.96 4.59 8.46
C ALA A 46 4.82 3.77 7.47
N ILE A 47 6.11 3.60 7.79
CA ILE A 47 7.03 2.77 6.98
C ILE A 47 6.61 1.30 7.02
N ALA A 48 6.24 0.77 8.19
CA ALA A 48 5.81 -0.62 8.32
C ALA A 48 4.54 -0.90 7.49
N THR A 49 3.53 -0.03 7.57
CA THR A 49 2.29 -0.14 6.79
C THR A 49 2.56 -0.07 5.30
N ASN A 50 3.43 0.85 4.86
CA ASN A 50 3.82 0.93 3.45
C ASN A 50 4.55 -0.34 2.97
N LYS A 51 5.46 -0.90 3.77
CA LYS A 51 6.13 -2.17 3.43
C LYS A 51 5.14 -3.34 3.33
N LEU A 52 4.18 -3.43 4.25
CA LEU A 52 3.13 -4.46 4.20
C LEU A 52 2.30 -4.34 2.93
N GLN A 53 1.95 -3.12 2.52
CA GLN A 53 1.24 -2.85 1.28
C GLN A 53 2.04 -3.35 0.06
N GLY A 54 3.33 -3.01 -0.04
CA GLY A 54 4.19 -3.48 -1.13
C GLY A 54 4.38 -5.00 -1.14
N SER A 55 4.58 -5.63 0.02
CA SER A 55 4.73 -7.09 0.12
C SER A 55 3.49 -7.86 -0.33
N SER A 56 2.30 -7.30 -0.04
CA SER A 56 1.03 -7.88 -0.46
C SER A 56 0.85 -7.81 -1.98
N GLY A 57 1.31 -6.73 -2.61
CA GLY A 57 1.34 -6.58 -4.07
C GLY A 57 2.23 -7.62 -4.73
N THR A 58 3.45 -7.80 -4.22
CA THR A 58 4.37 -8.84 -4.72
C THR A 58 3.81 -10.24 -4.52
N LEU A 59 3.21 -10.53 -3.35
CA LEU A 59 2.57 -11.80 -3.08
C LEU A 59 1.44 -12.10 -4.08
N MET A 60 0.59 -11.12 -4.37
CA MET A 60 -0.49 -11.26 -5.36
C MET A 60 0.06 -11.49 -6.77
N ALA A 61 1.12 -10.77 -7.16
CA ALA A 61 1.79 -10.99 -8.44
C ALA A 61 2.36 -12.42 -8.53
N THR A 62 3.02 -12.90 -7.48
CA THR A 62 3.52 -14.28 -7.41
C THR A 62 2.40 -15.30 -7.56
N VAL A 63 1.31 -15.16 -6.80
CA VAL A 63 0.13 -16.06 -6.90
C VAL A 63 -0.47 -16.04 -8.30
N PHE A 64 -0.56 -14.86 -8.92
CA PHE A 64 -1.08 -14.70 -10.28
C PHE A 64 -0.21 -15.44 -11.31
N PHE A 65 1.11 -15.28 -11.27
CA PHE A 65 2.03 -15.94 -12.18
C PHE A 65 2.06 -17.47 -11.99
N ILE A 66 1.98 -17.95 -10.74
CA ILE A 66 1.83 -19.39 -10.44
C ILE A 66 0.55 -19.93 -11.07
N LYS A 67 -0.59 -19.23 -10.89
CA LYS A 67 -1.87 -19.63 -11.49
C LYS A 67 -1.84 -19.66 -13.02
N LYS A 68 -1.06 -18.77 -13.64
CA LYS A 68 -0.85 -18.76 -15.09
C LYS A 68 0.13 -19.81 -15.60
N LYS A 69 0.78 -20.58 -14.73
CA LYS A 69 1.87 -21.53 -15.08
C LYS A 69 3.05 -20.86 -15.79
N GLU A 70 3.25 -19.56 -15.55
CA GLU A 70 4.41 -18.82 -16.10
C GLU A 70 5.65 -18.96 -15.21
N ILE A 71 5.50 -19.55 -14.01
CA ILE A 71 6.60 -19.90 -13.12
C ILE A 71 6.77 -21.42 -13.13
N ASN A 72 7.96 -21.88 -13.48
CA ASN A 72 8.39 -23.27 -13.32
C ASN A 72 8.89 -23.43 -11.88
N LEU A 73 8.09 -24.08 -11.02
CA LEU A 73 8.49 -24.44 -9.66
C LEU A 73 9.34 -25.71 -9.67
#